data_AF-B4FL40-F1
#
_entry.id   AF-B4FL40-F1
#
_cell.length_a   1.000
_cell.length_b   1.000
_cell.length_c   1.000
_cell.angle_alpha   90.00
_cell.angle_beta   90.00
_cell.angle_gamma   90.00
#
_symmetry.space_group_name_H-M   'P 1'
#
loop_
_entity.id
_entity.type
_entity.pdbx_description
1 polymer ?
#
loop_
_entity_poly.entity_id
_entity_poly.type
_entity_poly.pdbx_seq_one_letter_code
_entity_poly.pdbx_strand_id
1 'polypeptide(L)'
;MLIVYECVSNLGGFRNMVDKRTALENLDLILLCLDEIVDGGIVLETEGREIAEKVSGHGSEGASSAEQTLVNALTQAREHLAKSLLM
;
A
#
# COMPACT_ATOMS: atom_id res chain seq x y z
N MET A 1 -13.98 -2.21 14.57
CA MET A 1 -14.91 -1.41 13.73
C MET A 1 -14.29 -0.10 13.24
N LEU A 2 -13.51 0.62 14.07
CA LEU A 2 -12.80 1.84 13.63
C LEU A 2 -11.78 1.57 12.51
N ILE A 3 -10.92 0.55 12.69
CA ILE A 3 -9.85 0.19 11.74
C ILE A 3 -10.42 -0.14 10.34
N VAL A 4 -11.49 -0.94 10.28
CA VAL A 4 -12.16 -1.28 9.01
C VAL A 4 -12.70 -0.02 8.33
N TYR A 5 -13.34 0.87 9.08
CA TYR A 5 -13.86 2.12 8.51
C TYR A 5 -12.74 3.02 7.99
N GLU A 6 -11.65 3.13 8.73
CA GLU A 6 -10.47 3.88 8.32
C GLU A 6 -9.80 3.28 7.08
N CYS A 7 -9.59 1.96 7.03
CA CYS A 7 -9.08 1.25 5.84
C CYS A 7 -9.92 1.58 4.62
N VAL A 8 -11.22 1.32 4.72
CA VAL A 8 -12.16 1.48 3.62
C VAL A 8 -12.27 2.93 3.16
N SER A 9 -12.23 3.89 4.08
CA SER A 9 -12.27 5.33 3.73
C SER A 9 -11.01 5.77 2.96
N ASN A 10 -9.86 5.15 3.22
CA ASN A 10 -8.60 5.42 2.54
C ASN A 10 -8.45 4.71 1.18
N LEU A 11 -9.36 3.80 0.82
CA LEU A 11 -9.36 3.14 -0.48
C LEU A 11 -9.87 4.07 -1.59
N GLY A 12 -9.22 4.03 -2.76
CA GLY A 12 -9.57 4.86 -3.91
C GLY A 12 -11.01 4.69 -4.42
N GLY A 13 -11.59 3.49 -4.24
CA GLY A 13 -12.98 3.17 -4.61
C GLY A 13 -14.04 3.89 -3.78
N PHE A 14 -13.70 4.40 -2.60
CA PHE A 14 -14.66 4.96 -1.64
C PHE A 14 -14.67 6.49 -1.60
N ARG A 15 -13.65 7.19 -2.12
CA ARG A 15 -13.58 8.67 -2.15
C ARG A 15 -13.94 9.34 -0.79
N ASN A 16 -13.56 8.73 0.33
CA ASN A 16 -13.94 9.13 1.70
C ASN A 16 -15.45 9.06 2.03
N MET A 17 -16.24 8.34 1.22
CA MET A 17 -17.68 8.17 1.39
C MET A 17 -18.02 6.68 1.48
N VAL A 18 -18.41 6.25 2.67
CA VAL A 18 -18.78 4.85 2.94
C VAL A 18 -20.29 4.78 3.15
N ASP A 19 -21.05 4.93 2.07
CA ASP A 19 -22.49 4.65 2.07
C ASP A 19 -22.77 3.18 1.68
N LYS A 20 -23.98 2.71 2.00
CA LYS A 20 -24.37 1.31 1.80
C LYS A 20 -24.21 0.84 0.35
N ARG A 21 -24.53 1.69 -0.63
CA ARG A 21 -24.47 1.31 -2.04
C ARG A 21 -23.02 1.15 -2.47
N THR A 22 -22.19 2.16 -2.17
CA THR A 22 -20.75 2.14 -2.49
C THR A 22 -20.04 0.97 -1.80
N ALA A 23 -20.39 0.65 -0.55
CA ALA A 23 -19.87 -0.51 0.16
C ALA A 23 -20.25 -1.84 -0.48
N LEU A 24 -21.48 -1.97 -0.99
CA LEU A 24 -21.90 -3.18 -1.71
C LEU A 24 -21.24 -3.30 -3.09
N GLU A 25 -21.01 -2.18 -3.77
CA GLU A 25 -20.34 -2.15 -5.08
C GLU A 25 -18.83 -2.48 -4.97
N ASN A 26 -18.21 -2.29 -3.81
CA ASN A 26 -16.79 -2.54 -3.53
C ASN A 26 -16.59 -3.55 -2.37
N LEU A 27 -17.49 -4.54 -2.27
CA LEU A 27 -17.47 -5.50 -1.16
C LEU A 27 -16.19 -6.35 -1.16
N ASP A 28 -15.65 -6.65 -2.33
CA ASP A 28 -14.37 -7.35 -2.52
C ASP A 28 -13.22 -6.65 -1.79
N LEU A 29 -13.10 -5.33 -1.95
CA LEU A 29 -12.08 -4.53 -1.28
C LEU A 29 -12.27 -4.50 0.25
N ILE A 30 -13.52 -4.49 0.72
CA ILE A 30 -13.83 -4.56 2.16
C ILE A 30 -13.41 -5.92 2.74
N LEU A 31 -13.67 -7.00 2.01
CA LEU A 31 -13.27 -8.35 2.43
C LEU A 31 -11.74 -8.50 2.44
N LEU A 32 -11.03 -7.88 1.50
CA LEU A 32 -9.57 -7.83 1.49
C LEU A 32 -9.01 -7.03 2.67
N CYS A 33 -9.57 -5.85 3.00
CA CYS A 33 -9.20 -5.14 4.23
C CYS A 33 -9.39 -6.05 5.46
N LEU A 34 -10.43 -6.88 5.51
CA LEU A 34 -10.68 -7.76 6.65
C LEU A 34 -9.63 -8.87 6.78
N ASP A 35 -9.23 -9.48 5.66
CA ASP A 35 -8.19 -10.53 5.61
C ASP A 35 -6.84 -10.01 6.11
N GLU A 36 -6.49 -8.77 5.74
CA GLU A 36 -5.26 -8.10 6.21
C GLU A 36 -5.33 -7.67 7.69
N ILE A 37 -6.52 -7.44 8.25
CA ILE A 37 -6.69 -7.10 9.68
C ILE A 37 -6.56 -8.35 10.54
N VAL A 38 -7.24 -9.43 10.15
CA VAL A 38 -7.32 -10.67 10.95
C VAL A 38 -7.21 -11.90 10.06
N ASP A 39 -6.25 -12.76 10.37
CA ASP A 39 -6.14 -14.13 9.82
C ASP A 39 -6.24 -15.15 10.96
N GLY A 40 -7.12 -16.14 10.83
CA GLY A 40 -7.29 -17.21 11.82
C GLY A 40 -7.65 -16.75 13.24
N GLY A 41 -8.18 -15.52 13.39
CA GLY A 41 -8.46 -14.90 14.69
C GLY A 41 -7.27 -14.17 15.32
N ILE A 42 -6.15 -14.08 14.61
CA ILE A 42 -4.95 -13.33 15.00
C ILE A 42 -4.98 -11.97 14.29
N VAL A 43 -4.79 -10.89 15.04
CA VAL A 43 -4.66 -9.55 14.45
C VAL A 43 -3.30 -9.41 13.81
N LEU A 44 -3.26 -9.09 12.52
CA LEU A 44 -2.02 -8.93 11.74
C LEU A 44 -1.60 -7.46 11.64
N GLU A 45 -2.56 -6.59 11.30
CA GLU A 45 -2.35 -5.15 11.12
C GLU A 45 -3.46 -4.34 11.79
N THR A 46 -3.09 -3.21 12.39
CA THR A 46 -4.04 -2.33 13.08
C THR A 46 -4.15 -0.93 12.50
N GLU A 47 -3.20 -0.53 11.66
CA GLU A 47 -3.20 0.80 11.03
C GLU A 47 -3.99 0.78 9.72
N GLY A 48 -5.17 1.44 9.72
CA GLY A 48 -6.09 1.42 8.58
C GLY A 48 -5.48 1.89 7.27
N ARG A 49 -4.56 2.86 7.33
CA ARG A 49 -3.84 3.37 6.17
C ARG A 49 -2.88 2.34 5.57
N GLU A 50 -2.13 1.62 6.40
CA GLU A 50 -1.18 0.61 5.94
C GLU A 50 -1.92 -0.56 5.27
N ILE A 51 -3.07 -0.95 5.83
CA ILE A 51 -3.96 -1.95 5.23
C ILE A 51 -4.48 -1.47 3.87
N ALA A 52 -4.95 -0.21 3.78
CA ALA A 52 -5.44 0.34 2.53
C ALA A 52 -4.36 0.40 1.45
N GLU A 53 -3.10 0.66 1.81
CA GLU A 53 -1.94 0.62 0.91
C GLU A 53 -1.66 -0.82 0.42
N LYS A 54 -1.68 -1.81 1.31
CA LYS A 54 -1.52 -3.24 0.98
C LYS A 54 -2.63 -3.72 0.02
N VAL A 55 -3.89 -3.41 0.35
CA VAL A 55 -5.08 -3.77 -0.45
C VAL A 55 -5.13 -3.01 -1.78
N SER A 56 -4.72 -1.74 -1.84
CA SER A 56 -4.68 -0.98 -3.11
C SER A 56 -3.51 -1.41 -4.00
N GLY A 57 -2.45 -1.96 -3.42
CA GLY A 57 -1.21 -2.31 -4.09
C GLY A 57 -1.01 -3.78 -4.45
N HIS A 58 -1.83 -4.71 -3.92
CA HIS A 58 -1.74 -6.17 -4.08
C HIS A 58 -0.32 -6.68 -4.40
N GLY A 59 0.54 -6.79 -3.38
CA GLY A 59 1.74 -7.63 -3.44
C GLY A 59 3.08 -6.95 -3.78
N SER A 60 3.24 -5.66 -3.53
CA SER A 60 4.56 -5.00 -3.69
C SER A 60 5.56 -5.30 -2.55
N GLU A 61 5.39 -6.37 -1.78
CA GLU A 61 6.36 -6.70 -0.72
C GLU A 61 7.64 -7.36 -1.26
N GLY A 62 7.76 -7.63 -2.57
CA GLY A 62 8.96 -8.24 -3.14
C GLY A 62 9.83 -7.35 -4.04
N ALA A 63 9.24 -6.40 -4.76
CA ALA A 63 9.92 -5.76 -5.91
C ALA A 63 10.21 -4.26 -5.72
N SER A 64 9.29 -3.48 -5.13
CA SER A 64 9.44 -2.01 -5.17
C SER A 64 10.58 -1.47 -4.33
N SER A 65 10.85 -2.05 -3.15
CA SER A 65 11.94 -1.58 -2.28
C SER A 65 13.32 -1.87 -2.88
N ALA A 66 13.51 -3.03 -3.49
CA ALA A 66 14.75 -3.40 -4.17
C ALA A 66 14.95 -2.55 -5.44
N GLU A 67 13.90 -2.33 -6.22
CA GLU A 67 13.94 -1.49 -7.43
C GLU A 67 14.24 -0.02 -7.10
N GLN A 68 13.60 0.54 -6.08
CA GLN A 68 13.90 1.90 -5.61
C GLN A 68 15.35 2.02 -5.11
N THR A 69 15.84 1.03 -4.38
CA THR A 69 17.23 0.99 -3.91
C THR A 69 18.21 0.89 -5.09
N LEU A 70 17.89 0.07 -6.10
CA LEU A 70 18.71 -0.10 -7.30
C LEU A 70 18.75 1.19 -8.13
N VAL A 71 17.60 1.85 -8.32
CA VAL A 71 17.49 3.12 -9.04
C VAL A 71 18.28 4.22 -8.32
N ASN A 72 18.20 4.28 -7.00
CA ASN A 72 18.96 5.23 -6.20
C ASN A 72 20.47 4.98 -6.29
N ALA A 73 20.91 3.72 -6.17
CA ALA A 73 22.32 3.34 -6.30
C ALA A 73 22.87 3.65 -7.71
N LEU A 74 22.10 3.36 -8.76
CA LEU A 74 22.48 3.65 -10.14
C LEU A 74 22.61 5.15 -10.39
N THR A 75 21.69 5.94 -9.83
CA THR A 75 21.71 7.41 -9.93
C THR A 75 22.95 7.99 -9.26
N GLN A 76 23.28 7.51 -8.05
CA GLN A 76 24.49 7.90 -7.34
C GLN A 76 25.78 7.49 -8.08
N ALA A 77 25.83 6.28 -8.62
CA ALA A 77 26.96 5.80 -9.41
C ALA A 77 27.16 6.63 -10.68
N ARG A 78 26.08 7.01 -11.36
CA ARG A 78 26.13 7.89 -12.55
C ARG A 78 26.67 9.26 -12.21
N GLU A 79 26.25 9.86 -11.10
CA GLU A 79 26.78 11.14 -10.64
C GLU A 79 28.26 11.06 -10.27
N HIS A 80 28.69 9.97 -9.62
CA HIS A 80 30.10 9.76 -9.29
C HIS A 80 30.98 9.59 -10.53
N LEU A 81 30.51 8.83 -11.53
CA LEU A 81 31.20 8.69 -12.83
C LEU A 81 31.30 10.01 -13.57
N ALA A 82 30.21 10.77 -13.64
CA ALA A 82 30.19 12.08 -14.30
C ALA A 82 31.16 13.07 -13.63
N LYS A 83 31.20 13.11 -12.30
CA LYS A 83 32.15 13.93 -11.54
C LYS A 83 33.60 13.48 -11.74
N SER A 84 33.86 12.18 -11.84
CA SER A 84 35.20 11.63 -12.06
C SER A 84 35.72 11.82 -13.50
N LEU A 85 34.84 12.08 -14.48
CA LEU A 85 35.21 12.33 -15.88
C LEU A 85 35.35 13.82 -16.20
N LEU A 86 34.72 14.70 -15.42
CA LEU A 86 34.79 16.15 -15.56
C LEU A 86 35.88 16.80 -14.68
N MET A 87 36.59 16.01 -13.88
CA MET A 87 37.78 16.39 -13.11
C MET A 87 39.00 15.69 -13.69
#